data_AF-A0A2V5WS14-F1
#
_entry.id   AF-A0A2V5WS14-F1
#
_cell.length_a   1.000
_cell.length_b   1.000
_cell.length_c   1.000
_cell.angle_alpha   90.00
_cell.angle_beta   90.00
_cell.angle_gamma   90.00
#
_symmetry.space_group_name_H-M   'P 1'
#
loop_
_entity.id
_entity.type
_entity.pdbx_description
1 polymer ?
#
loop_
_entity_poly.entity_id
_entity_poly.type
_entity_poly.pdbx_seq_one_letter_code
_entity_poly.pdbx_strand_id
1 'polypeptide(L)' 'MSDPASYRTKQELEKYRLDDPITRLRAQLTREGKLTNQQFDQIDKHAKETVLASVKFAEKSPQLPLDKLYDYTYANGAKP' A
#
# COMPACT_ATOMS: atom_id res chain seq x y z
N MET A 1 7.21 -13.93 8.81
CA MET A 1 5.86 -13.35 8.91
C MET A 1 5.47 -13.42 10.38
N SER A 2 5.46 -12.28 11.07
CA SER A 2 5.02 -12.21 12.47
C SER A 2 3.49 -12.09 12.43
N ASP A 3 2.78 -13.13 12.82
CA ASP A 3 1.33 -13.08 12.94
C ASP A 3 0.97 -12.18 14.14
N PRO A 4 0.37 -11.00 13.93
CA PRO A 4 0.00 -10.09 15.00
C PRO A 4 -1.03 -10.69 15.97
N ALA A 5 -1.79 -11.69 15.53
CA ALA A 5 -2.78 -12.38 16.37
C ALA A 5 -2.14 -13.22 17.48
N SER A 6 -0.83 -13.50 17.40
CA SER A 6 -0.12 -14.25 18.44
C SER A 6 0.18 -13.44 19.70
N TYR A 7 0.11 -12.11 19.65
CA TYR A 7 0.47 -11.24 20.77
C TYR A 7 -0.43 -10.01 20.97
N ARG A 8 -1.42 -9.79 20.09
CA ARG A 8 -2.42 -8.72 20.25
C ARG A 8 -3.79 -9.32 20.56
N THR A 9 -4.54 -8.65 21.42
CA THR A 9 -5.92 -9.07 21.71
C THR A 9 -6.88 -8.56 20.63
N LYS A 10 -8.00 -9.26 20.44
CA LYS A 10 -9.08 -8.80 19.55
C LYS A 10 -9.65 -7.44 20.00
N GLN A 11 -9.72 -7.20 21.31
CA GLN A 11 -10.20 -5.94 21.88
C GLN A 11 -9.31 -4.76 21.53
N GLU A 12 -7.99 -4.95 21.60
CA GLU A 12 -7.01 -3.93 21.20
C GLU A 12 -7.12 -3.62 19.70
N LEU A 13 -7.26 -4.65 18.86
CA LEU A 13 -7.43 -4.47 17.42
C LEU A 13 -8.69 -3.66 17.09
N GLU A 14 -9.83 -3.99 17.71
CA GLU A 14 -11.08 -3.26 17.49
C GLU A 14 -11.02 -1.83 18.01
N LYS A 15 -10.33 -1.58 19.14
CA LYS A 15 -10.09 -0.20 19.63
C LYS A 15 -9.38 0.65 18.56
N TYR A 16 -8.29 0.15 17.99
CA TYR A 16 -7.56 0.89 16.96
C TYR A 16 -8.32 1.03 15.65
N ARG A 17 -9.19 0.06 15.34
CA ARG A 17 -10.07 0.14 14.16
C ARG A 17 -11.06 1.31 14.28
N LEU A 18 -11.58 1.57 15.48
CA LEU A 18 -12.44 2.72 15.75
C LEU A 18 -11.68 4.07 15.66
N ASP A 19 -10.39 4.06 15.95
CA ASP A 19 -9.52 5.23 15.87
C ASP A 19 -8.96 5.50 14.46
N ASP A 20 -9.42 4.76 13.44
CA ASP A 20 -8.94 4.89 12.06
C ASP A 20 -9.10 6.33 11.52
N PRO A 21 -7.98 7.01 11.19
CA PRO A 21 -8.02 8.39 10.68
C PRO A 21 -8.77 8.50 9.35
N ILE A 22 -8.74 7.47 8.50
CA ILE A 22 -9.42 7.48 7.20
C ILE A 22 -10.94 7.50 7.41
N THR A 23 -11.43 6.60 8.27
CA THR A 23 -12.87 6.54 8.62
C THR A 23 -13.34 7.84 9.26
N ARG A 24 -12.56 8.42 10.18
CA ARG A 24 -12.86 9.70 10.82
C ARG A 24 -12.93 10.86 9.83
N LEU A 25 -11.94 10.96 8.94
CA LEU A 25 -11.90 12.00 7.92
C LEU A 25 -13.06 11.87 6.91
N ARG A 26 -13.39 10.64 6.49
CA ARG A 26 -14.54 10.36 5.62
C ARG A 26 -15.82 10.89 6.24
N ALA A 27 -16.09 10.57 7.51
CA ALA A 27 -17.25 11.05 8.23
C ALA A 27 -17.27 12.58 8.38
N GLN A 28 -16.13 13.21 8.63
CA GLN A 28 -16.03 14.67 8.71
C GLN A 28 -16.36 15.34 7.37
N LEU A 29 -15.73 14.91 6.29
CA LEU A 29 -15.91 15.51 4.96
C LEU A 29 -17.33 15.29 4.41
N THR A 30 -17.96 14.16 4.72
CA THR A 30 -19.38 13.92 4.39
C THR A 30 -20.29 14.87 5.19
N ARG A 31 -20.06 15.06 6.50
CA ARG A 31 -20.83 16.00 7.33
C ARG A 31 -20.68 17.45 6.87
N GLU A 32 -19.48 17.83 6.44
CA GLU A 32 -19.20 19.16 5.88
C GLU A 32 -19.72 19.33 4.45
N GLY A 33 -20.30 18.30 3.83
CA GLY A 33 -20.80 18.33 2.46
C GLY A 33 -19.70 18.49 1.39
N LYS A 34 -18.43 18.27 1.75
CA LYS A 34 -17.29 18.45 0.84
C LYS A 34 -17.10 17.27 -0.11
N LEU A 35 -17.46 16.07 0.35
CA LEU A 35 -17.40 14.86 -0.45
C LEU A 35 -18.64 14.00 -0.20
N THR A 36 -19.14 13.38 -1.27
CA THR A 36 -20.20 12.38 -1.22
C THR A 36 -19.63 10.98 -1.12
N ASN A 37 -20.45 10.02 -0.67
CA ASN A 37 -20.07 8.60 -0.64
C ASN A 37 -19.61 8.12 -2.03
N GLN A 38 -20.29 8.55 -3.10
CA GLN A 38 -19.92 8.18 -4.46
C GLN A 38 -18.53 8.72 -4.87
N GLN A 39 -18.15 9.93 -4.42
CA GLN A 39 -16.81 10.46 -4.68
C GLN A 39 -15.73 9.66 -3.94
N PHE A 40 -16.00 9.22 -2.71
CA PHE A 40 -15.09 8.31 -2.01
C PHE A 40 -14.95 6.97 -2.73
N ASP A 41 -16.04 6.40 -3.23
CA ASP A 41 -15.99 5.13 -3.97
C ASP A 41 -15.18 5.26 -5.27
N GLN A 42 -15.23 6.44 -5.93
CA GLN A 42 -14.39 6.74 -7.09
C GLN A 42 -12.91 6.82 -6.72
N ILE A 43 -12.57 7.45 -5.59
CA ILE A 43 -11.18 7.50 -5.09
C ILE A 43 -10.67 6.08 -4.80
N ASP A 44 -11.46 5.27 -4.10
CA ASP A 44 -11.13 3.88 -3.78
C ASP A 44 -10.92 3.04 -5.05
N LYS A 45 -11.76 3.25 -6.07
CA LYS A 45 -11.63 2.59 -7.37
C LYS A 45 -10.34 3.00 -8.08
N HIS A 46 -10.04 4.29 -8.16
CA HIS A 46 -8.84 4.81 -8.81
C HIS A 46 -7.55 4.31 -8.14
N ALA A 47 -7.54 4.27 -6.80
CA ALA A 47 -6.42 3.72 -6.04
C ALA A 47 -6.18 2.24 -6.38
N LYS A 48 -7.24 1.43 -6.43
CA LYS A 48 -7.14 0.01 -6.82
C LYS A 48 -6.63 -0.16 -8.24
N GLU A 49 -7.14 0.62 -9.19
CA GLU A 49 -6.71 0.58 -10.58
C GLU A 49 -5.21 0.91 -10.72
N THR A 50 -4.74 1.92 -10.00
CA THR A 50 -3.32 2.31 -9.96
C THR A 50 -2.45 1.18 -9.43
N VAL A 51 -2.83 0.56 -8.31
CA VAL A 51 -2.08 -0.56 -7.73
C VAL A 51 -2.06 -1.75 -8.67
N LEU A 52 -3.19 -2.10 -9.30
CA LEU A 52 -3.26 -3.20 -10.27
C LEU A 52 -2.38 -2.94 -11.50
N ALA A 53 -2.29 -1.68 -11.96
CA ALA A 53 -1.39 -1.32 -13.03
C ALA A 53 0.08 -1.50 -12.62
N SER A 54 0.46 -1.08 -11.42
CA SER A 54 1.81 -1.26 -10.87
C SER A 54 2.18 -2.74 -10.71
N VAL A 55 1.24 -3.58 -10.23
CA VAL A 55 1.45 -5.03 -10.13
C VAL A 55 1.69 -5.64 -11.51
N LYS A 56 0.83 -5.33 -12.50
CA LYS A 56 1.00 -5.81 -13.88
C LYS A 56 2.32 -5.37 -14.49
N PHE A 57 2.78 -4.16 -14.19
CA PHE A 57 4.09 -3.68 -14.63
C PHE A 57 5.22 -4.49 -14.00
N ALA A 58 5.17 -4.73 -12.69
CA ALA A 58 6.18 -5.52 -11.99
C ALA A 58 6.22 -6.97 -12.48
N GLU A 59 5.06 -7.62 -12.70
CA GLU A 59 4.99 -9.00 -13.20
C GLU A 59 5.49 -9.16 -14.64
N LYS A 60 5.28 -8.14 -15.48
CA LYS A 60 5.77 -8.11 -16.86
C LYS A 60 7.23 -7.67 -16.97
N SER A 61 7.81 -7.16 -15.88
CA SER A 61 9.19 -6.70 -15.90
C SER A 61 10.12 -7.90 -16.09
N PRO A 62 11.08 -7.81 -17.03
CA PRO A 62 11.99 -8.91 -17.29
C PRO A 62 12.85 -9.17 -16.05
N GLN A 63 13.19 -10.44 -15.83
CA GLN A 63 14.18 -10.81 -14.84
C GLN A 63 15.52 -10.16 -15.19
N LEU A 64 16.17 -9.56 -14.20
CA LEU A 64 17.51 -9.01 -14.37
C LEU A 64 18.49 -10.14 -14.75
N PRO A 65 19.37 -9.92 -15.75
CA PRO A 65 20.37 -10.91 -16.11
C PRO A 65 21.43 -11.05 -15.02
N LEU A 66 22.09 -12.21 -14.96
CA LEU A 66 22.96 -12.58 -13.82
C LEU A 66 24.21 -11.70 -13.70
N ASP A 67 24.68 -11.13 -14.81
CA ASP A 67 25.78 -10.16 -14.86
C ASP A 67 25.48 -8.89 -14.05
N LYS A 68 24.20 -8.52 -13.94
CA LYS A 68 23.73 -7.38 -13.14
C LYS A 68 23.76 -7.60 -11.63
N LEU A 69 24.07 -8.81 -11.17
CA LEU A 69 24.15 -9.13 -9.75
C LEU A 69 25.24 -8.33 -9.01
N TYR A 70 26.34 -8.00 -9.69
CA TYR A 70 27.49 -7.30 -9.11
C TYR A 70 27.43 -5.77 -9.26
N ASP A 71 26.44 -5.26 -10.02
CA ASP A 71 26.21 -3.84 -10.15
C ASP A 71 25.97 -3.21 -8.75
N TYR A 72 26.47 -2.00 -8.54
CA TYR A 72 26.31 -1.21 -7.30
C TYR A 72 26.97 -1.76 -6.03
N THR A 73 27.81 -2.80 -6.13
CA THR A 73 28.65 -3.26 -5.00
C THR A 73 29.80 -2.31 -4.67
N TYR A 74 30.42 -1.71 -5.70
CA TYR A 74 31.40 -0.61 -5.57
C TYR A 74 31.04 0.53 -6.51
N ALA A 75 31.45 1.75 -6.15
CA ALA A 75 31.19 2.96 -6.92
C ALA A 75 31.71 2.91 -8.38
N ASN A 76 32.80 2.18 -8.62
CA ASN A 76 33.40 2.01 -9.96
C ASN A 76 33.02 0.67 -10.63
N GLY A 77 32.03 -0.03 -10.09
CA GLY A 77 31.63 -1.39 -10.47
C GLY A 77 32.50 -2.47 -9.83
N ALA A 78 31.87 -3.58 -9.42
CA ALA A 78 32.61 -4.84 -9.30
C ALA A 78 32.52 -5.56 -10.65
N LYS A 79 33.67 -6.01 -11.15
CA LYS A 79 33.71 -7.15 -12.07
C LYS A 79 33.84 -8.42 -11.21
N PRO A 80 33.29 -9.56 -11.67
CA PRO A 80 33.53 -10.84 -11.01
C PRO A 80 35.03 -11.14 -10.89
#